data_AF-A0A924QIL2-F1
#
_entry.id   AF-A0A924QIL2-F1
#
_cell.length_a   1.000
_cell.length_b   1.000
_cell.length_c   1.000
_cell.angle_alpha   90.00
_cell.angle_beta   90.00
_cell.angle_gamma   90.00
#
_symmetry.space_group_name_H-M   'P 1'
#
loop_
_entity.id
_entity.type
_entity.pdbx_description
1 polymer ?
#
loop_
_entity_poly.entity_id
_entity_poly.type
_entity_poly.pdbx_seq_one_letter_code
_entity_poly.pdbx_strand_id
1 'polypeptide(L)' 'HTATLLPGDKVLVTGGFTALSSAEIYDAATNTWAPTGLMTAGRHAHAATLLNNGKVLISAGSGSAPAGAELF' A
#
# COMPACT_ATOMS: atom_id res chain seq x y z
N HIS A 1 8.14 -3.35 1.71
CA HIS A 1 6.76 -3.45 1.21
C HIS A 1 5.87 -3.85 2.38
N THR A 2 4.58 -3.54 2.32
CA THR A 2 3.56 -4.03 3.26
C THR A 2 2.42 -4.67 2.48
N ALA A 3 1.69 -5.59 3.11
CA ALA A 3 0.49 -6.23 2.56
C ALA A 3 -0.66 -6.04 3.54
N THR A 4 -1.78 -5.47 3.07
CA THR A 4 -2.98 -5.21 3.88
C THR A 4 -4.15 -5.97 3.29
N LEU A 5 -4.76 -6.87 4.07
CA LEU A 5 -5.99 -7.54 3.67
C LEU A 5 -7.12 -6.53 3.59
N LEU A 6 -7.82 -6.51 2.45
CA LEU A 6 -9.00 -5.68 2.19
C LEU A 6 -10.26 -6.54 2.26
N PRO A 7 -11.45 -5.93 2.41
CA PRO A 7 -12.70 -6.64 2.21
C PRO A 7 -12.79 -7.28 0.81
N GLY A 8 -13.39 -8.48 0.74
CA GLY A 8 -13.62 -9.18 -0.53
C GLY A 8 -12.39 -9.90 -1.09
N ASP A 9 -11.58 -10.53 -0.23
CA ASP A 9 -10.44 -11.39 -0.59
C ASP A 9 -9.36 -10.72 -1.46
N LYS A 10 -9.27 -9.40 -1.37
CA LYS A 10 -8.24 -8.59 -2.02
C LYS A 10 -7.15 -8.21 -1.03
N VAL A 11 -5.92 -8.07 -1.51
CA VAL A 11 -4.78 -7.61 -0.71
C VAL A 11 -4.16 -6.41 -1.40
N LEU A 12 -4.03 -5.29 -0.68
CA LEU A 12 -3.24 -4.16 -1.12
C LEU A 12 -1.78 -4.38 -0.76
N VAL A 13 -0.90 -4.39 -1.76
CA VAL A 13 0.55 -4.43 -1.58
C VAL A 13 1.12 -3.09 -1.98
N THR A 14 1.90 -2.47 -1.08
CA THR A 14 2.46 -1.13 -1.29
C THR A 14 3.95 -1.06 -1.00
N GLY A 15 4.63 -0.21 -1.76
CA GLY A 15 6.05 0.10 -1.62
C GLY A 15 6.98 -1.09 -1.88
N GLY A 16 8.19 -1.04 -1.36
CA GLY A 16 9.24 -1.98 -1.76
C GLY A 16 10.42 -1.94 -0.81
N PHE A 17 11.52 -2.62 -1.16
CA PHE A 17 12.81 -2.40 -0.51
C PHE A 17 13.47 -1.11 -1.02
N THR A 18 13.29 -0.80 -2.30
CA THR A 18 13.85 0.38 -2.99
C THR A 18 12.99 1.65 -2.88
N ALA A 19 12.11 1.72 -1.88
CA ALA A 19 11.17 2.82 -1.68
C ALA A 19 10.29 3.12 -2.91
N LEU A 20 9.55 2.12 -3.40
CA LEU A 20 8.62 2.31 -4.52
C LEU A 20 7.39 3.12 -4.11
N SER A 21 6.82 3.91 -5.02
CA SER A 21 5.51 4.55 -4.86
C SER A 21 4.37 3.71 -5.43
N SER A 22 4.70 2.63 -6.13
CA SER A 22 3.71 1.73 -6.72
C SER A 22 2.94 0.96 -5.66
N ALA A 23 1.70 0.65 -6.00
CA ALA A 23 0.87 -0.27 -5.27
C ALA A 23 0.08 -1.15 -6.25
N GLU A 24 -0.21 -2.36 -5.80
CA GLU A 24 -0.90 -3.38 -6.58
C GLU A 24 -1.96 -4.05 -5.69
N ILE A 25 -3.07 -4.45 -6.31
CA ILE A 25 -4.10 -5.27 -5.69
C ILE A 25 -3.91 -6.69 -6.16
N TYR A 26 -3.73 -7.61 -5.22
CA TYR A 26 -3.91 -9.03 -5.45
C TYR A 26 -5.36 -9.41 -5.20
N ASP A 27 -5.99 -10.09 -6.15
CA ASP A 27 -7.30 -10.69 -6.00
C ASP A 27 -7.14 -12.21 -5.84
N ALA A 28 -7.43 -12.73 -4.65
CA ALA A 28 -7.25 -14.16 -4.36
C ALA A 28 -8.30 -15.04 -5.05
N ALA A 29 -9.47 -14.50 -5.41
CA ALA A 29 -10.52 -15.27 -6.07
C ALA A 29 -10.16 -15.61 -7.52
N THR A 30 -9.46 -14.70 -8.19
CA THR A 30 -9.01 -14.88 -9.59
C THR A 30 -7.52 -15.19 -9.70
N ASN A 31 -6.77 -15.12 -8.60
CA ASN A 31 -5.32 -15.28 -8.54
C ASN A 31 -4.59 -14.32 -9.52
N THR A 32 -5.00 -13.05 -9.51
CA THR A 32 -4.48 -12.03 -10.42
C THR A 32 -3.97 -10.82 -9.67
N TRP A 33 -2.99 -10.14 -10.27
CA TRP A 33 -2.47 -8.85 -9.82
C TRP A 33 -2.95 -7.76 -10.76
N ALA A 34 -3.33 -6.61 -10.20
CA ALA A 34 -3.65 -5.42 -10.96
C ALA A 34 -2.99 -4.19 -10.33
N PRO A 35 -2.38 -3.29 -11.13
CA PRO A 35 -1.88 -2.02 -10.62
C PRO A 35 -3.05 -1.18 -10.09
N THR A 36 -2.80 -0.40 -9.04
CA THR A 36 -3.76 0.55 -8.47
C THR A 36 -3.13 1.92 -8.31
N GLY A 37 -3.72 2.79 -7.49
CA GLY A 37 -3.21 4.14 -7.20
C GLY A 37 -1.73 4.14 -6.79
N LEU A 38 -1.07 5.29 -6.97
CA LEU A 38 0.29 5.49 -6.49
C LEU A 38 0.25 6.19 -5.14
N MET A 39 1.18 5.82 -4.25
CA MET A 39 1.51 6.63 -3.09
C MET A 39 2.09 7.98 -3.56
N THR A 40 1.83 9.05 -2.83
CA THR A 40 2.38 10.38 -3.15
C THR A 40 3.91 10.41 -3.11
N ALA A 41 4.52 9.52 -2.33
CA ALA A 41 5.95 9.32 -2.29
C ALA A 41 6.31 7.84 -2.25
N GLY A 42 7.47 7.52 -2.81
CA GLY A 42 8.04 6.18 -2.69
C GLY A 42 8.47 5.90 -1.26
N ARG A 43 8.09 4.74 -0.70
CA ARG A 43 8.31 4.39 0.72
C ARG A 43 8.77 2.95 0.90
N HIS A 44 9.70 2.75 1.83
CA HIS A 44 10.05 1.44 2.40
C HIS A 44 9.99 1.50 3.93
N ALA A 45 9.87 0.34 4.58
CA ALA A 45 9.73 0.25 6.04
C ALA A 45 8.57 1.11 6.61
N HIS A 46 7.54 1.37 5.81
CA HIS A 46 6.30 2.03 6.25
C HIS A 46 5.35 1.03 6.92
N ALA A 47 4.34 1.56 7.61
CA ALA A 47 3.21 0.78 8.13
C ALA A 47 1.95 1.07 7.29
N ALA A 48 1.07 0.07 7.15
CA ALA A 48 -0.23 0.20 6.49
C ALA A 48 -1.34 -0.34 7.39
N THR A 49 -2.45 0.38 7.50
CA THR A 49 -3.56 0.01 8.38
C THR A 49 -4.89 0.21 7.66
N LEU A 50 -5.68 -0.86 7.52
CA LEU A 50 -7.05 -0.77 7.02
C LEU A 50 -7.91 -0.04 8.05
N LEU A 51 -8.64 0.97 7.59
CA LEU A 51 -9.62 1.72 8.37
C LEU A 51 -11.02 1.15 8.16
N ASN A 52 -11.91 1.39 9.12
CA ASN A 52 -13.31 0.91 9.08
C ASN A 52 -14.11 1.42 7.87
N ASN A 53 -13.65 2.49 7.21
CA ASN A 53 -14.27 3.04 6.00
C ASN A 53 -13.73 2.43 4.69
N GLY A 54 -12.89 1.39 4.78
CA GLY A 54 -12.33 0.70 3.62
C GLY A 54 -11.08 1.34 3.02
N LYS A 55 -10.62 2.48 3.54
CA LYS A 55 -9.35 3.11 3.14
C LYS A 55 -8.17 2.52 3.88
N VAL A 56 -6.97 2.64 3.34
CA VAL A 56 -5.73 2.21 4.00
C VAL A 56 -4.90 3.42 4.38
N LEU A 57 -4.66 3.61 5.68
CA LEU A 57 -3.70 4.61 6.16
C LEU A 57 -2.28 4.07 6.01
N ILE A 58 -1.46 4.75 5.23
CA ILE A 58 -0.03 4.50 5.11
C ILE A 58 0.70 5.55 5.92
N SER A 59 1.57 5.13 6.84
CA SER A 59 2.30 6.04 7.72
C SER A 59 3.78 5.69 7.85
N ALA A 60 4.57 6.72 8.13
CA ALA A 60 6.03 6.65 8.28
C ALA A 60 6.72 6.08 7.01
N GLY A 61 7.80 5.34 7.22
CA GLY A 61 8.68 4.85 6.18
C GLY A 61 9.70 5.88 5.69
N SER A 62 10.73 5.35 5.04
CA SER A 62 11.84 6.12 4.48
C SER A 62 11.77 6.09 2.94
N GLY A 63 12.16 7.19 2.31
CA GLY A 63 12.06 7.35 0.87
C GLY A 63 12.64 8.68 0.40
N SER A 64 12.38 9.04 -0.86
CA SER A 64 12.87 10.29 -1.47
C SER A 64 12.15 11.56 -1.01
N ALA A 65 11.03 11.43 -0.28
CA ALA A 65 10.25 12.55 0.25
C ALA A 65 10.22 12.51 1.79
N PRO A 66 9.95 13.65 2.47
CA PRO A 66 9.83 13.67 3.92
C PRO A 66 8.77 12.67 4.42
N ALA A 67 9.08 12.01 5.54
CA ALA A 67 8.17 11.07 6.17
C ALA A 67 6.84 11.76 6.50
N GLY A 68 5.77 11.31 5.86
CA GLY A 68 4.39 11.76 6.07
C GLY A 68 3.42 10.60 6.16
N ALA A 69 2.15 10.87 6.49
CA ALA A 69 1.07 9.89 6.45
C ALA A 69 0.07 10.25 5.34
N GLU A 70 -0.47 9.25 4.65
CA GLU A 70 -1.44 9.43 3.58
C GLU A 70 -2.51 8.34 3.58
N LEU A 71 -3.68 8.67 3.03
CA LEU A 71 -4.78 7.73 2.81
C LEU A 71 -4.69 7.19 1.40
N PHE A 72 -4.68 5.87 1.31
CA PHE A 72 -4.75 5.09 0.09
C PHE A 72 -6.16 4.52 -0.09
#